data_AF-A0A2E7TN77-F1
#
_entry.id   AF-A0A2E7TN77-F1
#
_cell.length_a   1.000
_cell.length_b   1.000
_cell.length_c   1.000
_cell.angle_alpha   90.00
_cell.angle_beta   90.00
_cell.angle_gamma   90.00
#
_symmetry.space_group_name_H-M   'P 1'
#
loop_
_entity.id
_entity.type
_entity.pdbx_description
1 polymer ?
#
loop_
_entity_poly.entity_id
_entity_poly.type
_entity_poly.pdbx_seq_one_letter_code
_entity_poly.pdbx_strand_id
1 'polypeptide(L)' 'MPGKIKSKPNIFSTPKNLKSWAIDLTEACGSELINKKHNVSKIDALIEKFVFDYNENMKLVAGEEE' A
#
# COMPACT_ATOMS: atom_id res chain seq x y z
N MET A 1 -12.81 18.91 -18.19
CA MET A 1 -12.51 19.12 -16.76
C MET A 1 -12.15 17.77 -16.18
N PRO A 2 -10.97 17.58 -15.56
CA PRO A 2 -10.65 16.29 -14.95
C PRO A 2 -11.69 16.01 -13.87
N GLY A 3 -12.36 14.85 -13.98
CA GLY A 3 -13.46 14.48 -13.10
C GLY A 3 -13.02 14.55 -11.65
N LYS A 4 -13.85 15.15 -10.79
CA LYS A 4 -13.67 15.14 -9.33
C LYS A 4 -13.59 13.68 -8.88
N ILE A 5 -12.38 13.19 -8.65
CA ILE A 5 -12.15 11.91 -7.98
C ILE A 5 -12.81 12.07 -6.62
N LYS A 6 -13.87 11.30 -6.36
CA LYS A 6 -14.49 11.25 -5.03
C LYS A 6 -13.35 11.01 -4.04
N SER A 7 -13.21 11.91 -3.06
CA SER A 7 -12.21 11.83 -1.98
C SER A 7 -12.59 10.68 -1.05
N LYS A 8 -12.64 9.46 -1.57
CA LYS A 8 -12.78 8.28 -0.73
C LYS A 8 -11.51 8.16 0.10
N PRO A 9 -11.63 7.87 1.41
CA PRO A 9 -10.50 7.50 2.25
C PRO A 9 -9.56 6.53 1.51
N ASN A 10 -8.27 6.86 1.52
CA ASN A 10 -7.21 6.07 0.92
C ASN A 10 -6.21 5.69 2.02
N ILE A 11 -5.79 4.43 2.04
CA ILE A 11 -4.79 3.93 2.99
C ILE A 11 -3.45 4.66 2.92
N PHE A 12 -3.15 5.29 1.78
CA PHE A 12 -2.03 6.19 1.61
C PHE A 12 -2.52 7.64 1.57
N SER A 13 -2.48 8.30 2.72
CA SER A 13 -2.89 9.70 2.88
C SER A 13 -2.12 10.69 2.00
N THR A 14 -0.92 10.32 1.51
CA THR A 14 -0.13 11.13 0.60
C THR A 14 0.58 10.27 -0.46
N PRO A 15 0.90 10.81 -1.65
CA PRO A 15 1.74 10.12 -2.62
C PRO A 15 3.11 9.70 -2.07
N LYS A 16 3.63 10.45 -1.10
CA LYS A 16 4.90 10.13 -0.42
C LYS A 16 4.82 8.82 0.34
N ASN A 17 3.70 8.55 1.02
CA ASN A 17 3.50 7.32 1.79
C ASN A 17 3.38 6.11 0.87
N LEU A 18 2.63 6.23 -0.24
CA LEU A 18 2.58 5.20 -1.28
C LEU A 18 3.96 4.92 -1.86
N LYS A 19 4.72 5.98 -2.19
CA LYS A 19 6.08 5.84 -2.71
C LYS A 19 7.00 5.14 -1.71
N SER A 20 6.92 5.47 -0.42
CA SER A 20 7.72 4.83 0.61
C SER A 20 7.42 3.33 0.69
N TRP A 21 6.14 2.96 0.77
CA TRP A 21 5.73 1.55 0.79
C TRP A 21 6.18 0.79 -0.46
N ALA A 22 6.06 1.40 -1.64
CA ALA A 22 6.47 0.78 -2.90
C ALA A 22 7.99 0.56 -2.97
N ILE A 23 8.80 1.49 -2.45
CA ILE A 23 10.25 1.32 -2.34
C ILE A 23 10.57 0.17 -1.38
N ASP A 24 9.95 0.15 -0.20
CA ASP A 24 10.15 -0.92 0.78
C ASP A 24 9.84 -2.31 0.22
N LEU A 25 8.75 -2.42 -0.55
CA LEU A 25 8.35 -3.65 -1.22
C LEU A 25 9.33 -4.04 -2.32
N THR A 26 9.71 -3.10 -3.18
CA THR A 26 10.69 -3.32 -4.25
C THR A 26 12.02 -3.80 -3.68
N GLU A 27 12.49 -3.18 -2.60
CA GLU A 27 13.70 -3.58 -1.92
C GLU A 27 13.61 -4.98 -1.30
N ALA A 28 12.43 -5.36 -0.80
CA ALA A 28 12.17 -6.67 -0.23
C ALA A 28 12.11 -7.77 -1.30
N CYS A 29 11.60 -7.46 -2.50
CA CYS A 29 11.64 -8.37 -3.66
C CYS A 29 13.06 -8.69 -4.16
N GLY A 30 14.07 -7.96 -3.69
CA GLY A 30 15.45 -8.13 -4.12
C GLY A 30 15.70 -7.55 -5.50
N SER A 31 16.86 -7.89 -6.09
CA SER A 31 17.24 -7.44 -7.41
C SER A 31 18.38 -8.28 -7.96
N GLU A 32 18.19 -8.85 -9.15
CA GLU A 32 19.22 -9.62 -9.84
C GLU A 32 20.41 -8.75 -10.25
N LEU A 33 20.17 -7.48 -10.59
CA LEU A 33 21.20 -6.53 -11.05
C LEU A 33 22.27 -6.26 -9.99
N ILE A 34 21.88 -6.26 -8.71
CA ILE A 34 22.78 -6.05 -7.56
C ILE A 34 22.96 -7.33 -6.73
N ASN A 35 22.55 -8.48 -7.26
CA ASN A 35 22.62 -9.80 -6.61
C ASN A 35 22.01 -9.80 -5.18
N LYS A 36 20.94 -9.03 -4.99
CA LYS A 36 20.21 -8.93 -3.72
C LYS A 36 19.11 -9.99 -3.72
N LYS A 37 19.19 -10.94 -2.78
CA LYS A 37 18.15 -11.95 -2.58
C LYS A 37 16.86 -11.31 -2.06
N HIS A 38 15.73 -11.90 -2.44
CA HIS A 38 14.43 -11.51 -1.91
C HIS A 38 14.31 -11.87 -0.42
N ASN A 39 13.55 -11.08 0.32
CA ASN A 39 13.22 -11.29 1.72
C ASN A 39 11.72 -11.60 1.82
N VAL A 40 11.38 -12.89 1.76
CA VAL A 40 9.99 -13.37 1.78
C VAL A 40 9.23 -12.85 3.00
N SER A 41 9.81 -12.95 4.19
CA SER A 41 9.16 -12.49 5.43
C SER A 41 8.83 -11.00 5.42
N LYS A 42 9.70 -10.15 4.84
CA LYS A 42 9.42 -8.71 4.71
C LYS A 42 8.33 -8.46 3.66
N ILE A 43 8.31 -9.22 2.56
CA ILE A 43 7.26 -9.13 1.54
C ILE A 43 5.91 -9.47 2.18
N ASP A 44 5.81 -10.61 2.86
CA ASP A 44 4.59 -11.08 3.50
C ASP A 44 4.07 -10.03 4.49
N ALA A 45 4.93 -9.52 5.37
CA ALA A 45 4.56 -8.48 6.33
C ALA A 45 4.04 -7.19 5.66
N LEU A 46 4.66 -6.75 4.56
CA LEU A 46 4.23 -5.55 3.83
C LEU A 46 2.88 -5.74 3.14
N ILE A 47 2.62 -6.95 2.61
CA ILE A 47 1.35 -7.31 1.96
C ILE A 47 0.25 -7.49 3.00
N GLU A 48 0.50 -8.21 4.09
CA GLU A 48 -0.45 -8.38 5.20
C GLU A 48 -0.89 -7.04 5.77
N LYS A 49 0.07 -6.13 6.00
CA LYS A 49 -0.23 -4.77 6.47
C LYS A 49 -1.08 -4.00 5.46
N PHE A 50 -0.75 -4.08 4.17
CA PHE A 50 -1.53 -3.43 3.11
C PHE A 50 -2.98 -3.93 3.10
N VAL A 51 -3.18 -5.25 3.17
CA VAL A 51 -4.52 -5.88 3.18
C VAL A 51 -5.30 -5.47 4.42
N PHE A 52 -4.65 -5.49 5.59
CA PHE A 52 -5.26 -5.05 6.84
C PHE A 52 -5.71 -3.59 6.75
N ASP A 53 -4.80 -2.68 6.40
CA ASP A 53 -5.09 -1.24 6.28
C ASP A 53 -6.22 -0.99 5.26
N TYR A 54 -6.21 -1.72 4.14
CA TYR A 54 -7.24 -1.62 3.10
C TYR A 54 -8.61 -2.05 3.61
N ASN A 55 -8.67 -3.19 4.30
CA ASN A 55 -9.92 -3.69 4.87
C ASN A 55 -10.48 -2.74 5.93
N GLU A 56 -9.63 -2.19 6.80
CA GLU A 56 -10.05 -1.17 7.78
C GLU A 56 -10.58 0.09 7.08
N ASN A 57 -9.88 0.56 6.05
CA ASN A 57 -10.34 1.70 5.24
C ASN A 57 -11.69 1.41 4.55
N MET A 58 -11.90 0.19 4.05
CA MET A 58 -13.17 -0.20 3.45
C MET A 58 -14.32 -0.24 4.46
N LYS A 59 -14.07 -0.65 5.71
CA LYS A 59 -15.07 -0.58 6.80
C LYS A 59 -15.47 0.86 7.10
N LEU A 60 -14.51 1.79 7.13
CA LEU A 60 -14.78 3.22 7.31
C LEU A 60 -15.62 3.79 6.17
N VAL A 61 -15.23 3.50 4.92
CA VAL A 61 -15.96 3.95 3.72
C VAL A 61 -17.38 3.38 3.68
N ALA A 62 -17.57 2.12 4.09
CA ALA A 62 -18.88 1.48 4.13
C ALA A 62 -19.75 1.97 5.30
N GLY A 63 -19.15 2.31 6.44
CA GLY A 63 -19.86 2.84 7.60
C GLY A 63 -20.27 4.31 7.49
N GLU A 64 -19.72 5.06 6.53
CA GLU A 64 -20.13 6.45 6.22
C GLU A 64 -21.37 6.53 5.29
N GLU A 65 -21.92 5.39 4.83
CA GLU A 65 -23.12 5.32 3.97
C GLU A 65 -24.43 5.08 4.74
N GLU A 66 -24.43 5.05 6.09
CA GLU A 66 -25.63 5.05 6.97
C GLU A 66 -25.91 6.43 7.59
#